data_AF-A0A7J7ZQL1-F1
#
_entry.id   AF-A0A7J7ZQL1-F1
#
_cell.length_a   1.000
_cell.length_b   1.000
_cell.length_c   1.000
_cell.angle_alpha   90.00
_cell.angle_beta   90.00
_cell.angle_gamma   90.00
#
_symmetry.space_group_name_H-M   'P 1'
#
loop_
_entity.id
_entity.type
_entity.pdbx_description
1 polymer ?
#
loop_
_entity_poly.entity_id
_entity_poly.type
_entity_poly.pdbx_seq_one_letter_code
_entity_poly.pdbx_strand_id
1 'polypeptide(L)'
;MAAPGGARRQPLLLLLLAGLVHSASAVFVVKDGSGTACIMANFSAGFFTNYDTKSGSKNVTFDLPSNAEVLNSSSCGKENVSDSSLVIAFGKGNTLTLSFTRNATRYSVQMMHFVYNLSDTQFFPNASSKDVKTVTSATDIMADINKKYRCVSSNQIHMNSVTVTFQDTTIQAYLSNNTFSKEETRCAQDEHSPTVPPTPPHPSPTLAPESPSVYKYNVSGANGTCLLANMGLQLNITYEKKDSTTVTGVFNINPNKTLASGSCTAQKVTLELWSENSTFLAFQFGMVRVHAPCDSRASVSDEPGILACISLFFSFY
;
A
#
# COMPACT_ATOMS: atom_id res chain seq x y z
N MET A 1 53.12 12.82 -55.37
CA MET A 1 52.36 13.61 -54.36
C MET A 1 50.87 13.39 -54.61
N ALA A 2 50.22 12.55 -53.81
CA ALA A 2 48.78 12.57 -53.56
C ALA A 2 48.50 11.50 -52.49
N ALA A 3 48.12 11.95 -51.30
CA ALA A 3 47.79 11.09 -50.15
C ALA A 3 46.33 10.59 -50.25
N PRO A 4 45.97 9.44 -49.66
CA PRO A 4 44.58 8.99 -49.58
C PRO A 4 43.86 9.68 -48.41
N GLY A 5 42.65 10.18 -48.67
CA GLY A 5 41.80 10.83 -47.68
C GLY A 5 41.26 9.87 -46.62
N GLY A 6 41.46 10.21 -45.35
CA GLY A 6 40.93 9.48 -44.20
C GLY A 6 39.44 9.72 -43.99
N ALA A 7 38.66 8.64 -43.99
CA ALA A 7 37.25 8.66 -43.62
C ALA A 7 37.10 8.80 -42.09
N ARG A 8 36.56 9.94 -41.66
CA ARG A 8 36.31 10.29 -40.26
C ARG A 8 35.06 9.55 -39.77
N ARG A 9 35.22 8.47 -38.98
CA ARG A 9 34.12 7.79 -38.27
C ARG A 9 33.55 8.72 -37.20
N GLN A 10 32.32 9.20 -37.39
CA GLN A 10 31.54 9.84 -36.32
C GLN A 10 30.89 8.76 -35.44
N PRO A 11 31.03 8.80 -34.11
CA PRO A 11 30.31 7.89 -33.23
C PRO A 11 28.85 8.34 -33.14
N LEU A 12 27.94 7.44 -33.52
CA LEU A 12 26.49 7.60 -33.32
C LEU A 12 26.22 7.47 -31.82
N LEU A 13 25.93 8.57 -31.15
CA LEU A 13 25.49 8.58 -29.76
C LEU A 13 24.04 8.04 -29.72
N LEU A 14 23.85 6.76 -29.38
CA LEU A 14 22.52 6.24 -29.04
C LEU A 14 22.12 6.80 -27.66
N LEU A 15 21.28 7.83 -27.66
CA LEU A 15 20.55 8.30 -26.49
C LEU A 15 19.51 7.25 -26.11
N LEU A 16 19.84 6.40 -25.13
CA LEU A 16 18.88 5.57 -24.41
C LEU A 16 18.03 6.49 -23.53
N LEU A 17 16.91 6.97 -24.09
CA LEU A 17 15.82 7.57 -23.33
C LEU A 17 15.19 6.46 -22.47
N ALA A 18 15.69 6.31 -21.24
CA ALA A 18 14.94 5.62 -20.20
C ALA A 18 13.70 6.46 -19.91
N GLY A 19 12.61 6.15 -20.62
CA GLY A 19 11.31 6.72 -20.33
C GLY A 19 10.91 6.30 -18.91
N LEU A 20 10.78 7.28 -18.01
CA LEU A 20 9.97 7.12 -16.81
C LEU A 20 8.58 6.67 -17.29
N VAL A 21 8.25 5.41 -17.03
CA VAL A 21 6.89 4.90 -17.24
C VAL A 21 6.04 5.61 -16.19
N HIS A 22 5.48 6.75 -16.57
CA HIS A 22 4.44 7.40 -15.80
C HIS A 22 3.25 6.45 -15.88
N SER A 23 2.94 5.77 -14.78
CA SER A 23 1.78 4.88 -14.68
C SER A 23 0.53 5.69 -15.01
N ALA A 24 0.06 5.58 -16.26
CA ALA A 24 -1.17 6.21 -16.68
C ALA A 24 -2.32 5.51 -15.96
N SER A 25 -3.11 6.27 -15.19
CA SER A 25 -4.29 5.74 -14.51
C SER A 25 -5.30 5.23 -15.55
N ALA A 26 -5.69 3.95 -15.47
CA ALA A 26 -6.58 3.32 -16.44
C ALA A 26 -8.04 3.44 -16.00
N VAL A 27 -8.89 3.97 -16.87
CA VAL A 27 -10.34 4.05 -16.63
C VAL A 27 -11.01 2.82 -17.23
N PHE A 28 -11.51 1.95 -16.36
CA PHE A 28 -12.29 0.76 -16.69
C PHE A 28 -13.78 1.11 -16.73
N VAL A 29 -14.47 0.72 -17.81
CA VAL A 29 -15.89 1.03 -18.01
C VAL A 29 -16.64 -0.23 -18.41
N VAL A 30 -17.68 -0.59 -17.64
CA VAL A 30 -18.65 -1.64 -17.99
C VAL A 30 -19.91 -0.97 -18.49
N LYS A 31 -20.40 -1.43 -19.65
CA LYS A 31 -21.61 -0.92 -20.29
C LYS A 31 -22.65 -2.01 -20.43
N ASP A 32 -23.91 -1.63 -20.39
CA ASP A 32 -25.01 -2.52 -20.70
C ASP A 32 -25.19 -2.69 -22.22
N GLY A 33 -26.18 -3.49 -22.62
CA GLY A 33 -26.50 -3.70 -24.04
C GLY A 33 -26.98 -2.45 -24.77
N SER A 34 -27.36 -1.38 -24.07
CA SER A 34 -27.74 -0.08 -24.64
C SER A 34 -26.54 0.85 -24.85
N GLY A 35 -25.35 0.46 -24.36
CA GLY A 35 -24.14 1.28 -24.38
C GLY A 35 -24.04 2.26 -23.19
N THR A 36 -24.95 2.17 -22.22
CA THR A 36 -24.93 2.97 -21.00
C THR A 36 -23.96 2.37 -20.00
N ALA A 37 -23.04 3.18 -19.49
CA ALA A 37 -22.09 2.76 -18.46
C ALA A 37 -22.84 2.49 -17.17
N CYS A 38 -22.57 1.33 -16.57
CA CYS A 38 -23.13 0.94 -15.29
C CYS A 38 -22.04 0.82 -14.22
N ILE A 39 -20.77 0.63 -14.60
CA ILE A 39 -19.62 0.68 -13.71
C ILE A 39 -18.54 1.52 -14.37
N MET A 40 -17.95 2.44 -13.62
CA MET A 40 -16.73 3.14 -13.98
C MET A 40 -15.74 3.01 -12.82
N ALA A 41 -14.51 2.64 -13.11
CA ALA A 41 -13.46 2.52 -12.11
C ALA A 41 -12.16 3.09 -12.66
N ASN A 42 -11.44 3.83 -11.84
CA ASN A 42 -10.15 4.40 -12.17
C ASN A 42 -9.25 4.24 -10.94
N PHE A 43 -8.17 3.47 -11.06
CA PHE A 43 -7.26 3.23 -9.95
C PHE A 43 -5.91 2.71 -10.45
N SER A 44 -4.89 2.89 -9.62
CA SER A 44 -3.66 2.11 -9.69
C SER A 44 -3.75 0.95 -8.70
N ALA A 45 -3.24 -0.22 -9.07
CA ALA A 45 -3.21 -1.38 -8.18
C ALA A 45 -1.83 -2.06 -8.22
N GLY A 46 -1.27 -2.34 -7.05
CA GLY A 46 -0.08 -3.15 -6.87
C GLY A 46 -0.44 -4.51 -6.29
N PHE A 47 0.25 -5.56 -6.71
CA PHE A 47 0.04 -6.93 -6.25
C PHE A 47 1.32 -7.41 -5.60
N PHE A 48 1.21 -7.92 -4.38
CA PHE A 48 2.29 -8.59 -3.67
C PHE A 48 1.89 -10.03 -3.39
N THR A 49 2.70 -10.99 -3.81
CA THR A 49 2.43 -12.42 -3.56
C THR A 49 3.71 -13.22 -3.45
N ASN A 50 3.60 -14.38 -2.82
CA ASN A 50 4.64 -15.38 -2.72
C ASN A 50 4.26 -16.62 -3.55
N TYR A 51 5.20 -17.15 -4.32
CA TYR A 51 5.02 -18.35 -5.15
C TYR A 51 6.23 -19.27 -5.07
N ASP A 52 6.01 -20.55 -5.31
CA ASP A 52 7.07 -21.55 -5.26
C ASP A 52 7.84 -21.63 -6.57
N THR A 53 9.16 -21.76 -6.45
CA THR A 53 10.08 -22.07 -7.55
C THR A 53 10.81 -23.37 -7.23
N LYS A 54 11.55 -23.93 -8.21
CA LYS A 54 12.40 -25.10 -7.95
C LYS A 54 13.48 -24.85 -6.89
N SER A 55 13.86 -23.60 -6.67
CA SER A 55 14.83 -23.17 -5.65
C SER A 55 14.21 -22.78 -4.31
N GLY A 56 12.89 -22.94 -4.16
CA GLY A 56 12.14 -22.55 -2.96
C GLY A 56 11.16 -21.41 -3.20
N SER A 57 10.57 -20.91 -2.12
CA SER A 57 9.56 -19.85 -2.11
C SER A 57 10.17 -18.50 -2.51
N LYS A 58 9.45 -17.72 -3.33
CA LYS A 58 9.88 -16.43 -3.84
C LYS A 58 8.75 -15.41 -3.82
N ASN A 59 9.03 -14.22 -3.28
CA ASN A 59 8.12 -13.09 -3.32
C ASN A 59 8.22 -12.34 -4.65
N VAL A 60 7.10 -11.82 -5.13
CA VAL A 60 7.01 -10.90 -6.26
C VAL A 60 6.05 -9.76 -5.96
N THR A 61 6.44 -8.59 -6.46
CA THR A 61 5.58 -7.41 -6.54
C THR A 61 5.48 -6.98 -8.00
N PHE A 62 4.27 -6.67 -8.45
CA PHE A 62 4.03 -6.09 -9.77
C PHE A 62 2.80 -5.17 -9.74
N ASP A 63 2.74 -4.22 -10.66
CA ASP A 63 1.61 -3.30 -10.78
C ASP A 63 0.63 -3.77 -11.87
N LEU A 64 -0.62 -3.33 -11.77
CA LEU A 64 -1.61 -3.46 -12.82
C LEU A 64 -1.09 -2.73 -14.07
N PRO A 65 -0.83 -3.44 -15.17
CA PRO A 65 -0.19 -2.84 -16.31
C PRO A 65 -1.19 -1.95 -17.08
N SER A 66 -0.67 -0.98 -17.83
CA SER A 66 -1.49 -0.02 -18.58
C SER A 66 -2.28 -0.64 -19.73
N ASN A 67 -1.95 -1.87 -20.14
CA ASN A 67 -2.68 -2.64 -21.15
C ASN A 67 -3.74 -3.57 -20.53
N ALA A 68 -4.12 -3.36 -19.27
CA ALA A 68 -5.22 -4.07 -18.65
C ALA A 68 -6.56 -3.69 -19.30
N GLU A 69 -7.43 -4.68 -19.50
CA GLU A 69 -8.67 -4.53 -20.28
C GLU A 69 -9.87 -5.09 -19.52
N VAL A 70 -11.04 -4.47 -19.72
CA VAL A 70 -12.31 -4.99 -19.21
C VAL A 70 -12.76 -6.19 -20.04
N LEU A 71 -12.99 -7.33 -19.40
CA LEU A 71 -13.49 -8.53 -20.07
C LEU A 71 -15.01 -8.46 -20.30
N ASN A 72 -15.46 -9.16 -21.35
CA ASN A 72 -16.88 -9.36 -21.67
C ASN A 72 -17.66 -10.12 -20.59
N SER A 73 -16.98 -10.79 -19.65
CA SER A 73 -17.59 -11.41 -18.48
C SER A 73 -17.99 -10.41 -17.40
N SER A 74 -17.59 -9.14 -17.52
CA SER A 74 -18.12 -8.05 -16.70
C SER A 74 -19.60 -7.84 -16.99
N SER A 75 -20.37 -7.45 -15.98
CA SER A 75 -21.81 -7.37 -16.08
C SER A 75 -22.35 -6.15 -15.34
N CYS A 76 -23.36 -5.51 -15.91
CA CYS A 76 -24.14 -4.49 -15.20
C CYS A 76 -25.08 -5.08 -14.15
N GLY A 77 -25.17 -6.41 -14.06
CA GLY A 77 -26.15 -7.06 -13.22
C GLY A 77 -27.58 -6.81 -13.73
N LYS A 78 -28.53 -7.37 -12.99
CA LYS A 78 -29.97 -7.17 -13.18
C LYS A 78 -30.58 -7.10 -11.80
N GLU A 79 -31.41 -6.09 -11.57
CA GLU A 79 -32.03 -5.85 -10.28
C GLU A 79 -32.75 -7.12 -9.78
N ASN A 80 -32.39 -7.57 -8.57
CA ASN A 80 -32.89 -8.79 -7.92
C ASN A 80 -32.62 -10.12 -8.64
N VAL A 81 -31.74 -10.15 -9.65
CA VAL A 81 -31.45 -11.37 -10.43
C VAL A 81 -29.95 -11.70 -10.41
N SER A 82 -29.09 -10.71 -10.59
CA SER A 82 -27.65 -10.93 -10.64
C SER A 82 -26.89 -9.67 -10.25
N ASP A 83 -25.83 -9.84 -9.48
CA ASP A 83 -24.93 -8.76 -9.08
C ASP A 83 -24.16 -8.18 -10.28
N SER A 84 -23.79 -6.90 -10.16
CA SER A 84 -22.91 -6.25 -11.13
C SER A 84 -21.46 -6.63 -10.86
N SER A 85 -20.65 -6.76 -11.90
CA SER A 85 -19.25 -7.17 -11.78
C SER A 85 -18.37 -6.43 -12.78
N LEU A 86 -17.17 -6.06 -12.33
CA LEU A 86 -16.08 -5.59 -13.17
C LEU A 86 -14.99 -6.64 -13.17
N VAL A 87 -14.65 -7.18 -14.34
CA VAL A 87 -13.58 -8.16 -14.54
C VAL A 87 -12.51 -7.52 -15.41
N ILE A 88 -11.32 -7.30 -14.85
CA ILE A 88 -10.17 -6.72 -15.53
C ILE A 88 -9.17 -7.83 -15.82
N ALA A 89 -8.82 -8.04 -17.09
CA ALA A 89 -7.76 -8.96 -17.50
C ALA A 89 -6.46 -8.24 -17.76
N PHE A 90 -5.35 -8.91 -17.44
CA PHE A 90 -4.01 -8.44 -17.76
C PHE A 90 -3.02 -9.62 -17.80
N GLY A 91 -1.90 -9.41 -18.50
CA GLY A 91 -0.91 -10.46 -18.71
C GLY A 91 -1.52 -11.71 -19.36
N LYS A 92 -0.95 -12.87 -19.03
CA LYS A 92 -1.36 -14.17 -19.56
C LYS A 92 -2.30 -14.88 -18.61
N GLY A 93 -3.55 -14.44 -18.57
CA GLY A 93 -4.62 -15.10 -17.83
C GLY A 93 -4.71 -14.71 -16.36
N ASN A 94 -4.23 -13.52 -16.00
CA ASN A 94 -4.52 -12.93 -14.69
C ASN A 94 -5.79 -12.07 -14.79
N THR A 95 -6.65 -12.12 -13.77
CA THR A 95 -7.84 -11.28 -13.71
C THR A 95 -8.10 -10.74 -12.31
N LEU A 96 -8.43 -9.46 -12.22
CA LEU A 96 -8.97 -8.82 -11.02
C LEU A 96 -10.47 -8.62 -11.19
N THR A 97 -11.28 -9.19 -10.31
CA THR A 97 -12.74 -9.06 -10.34
C THR A 97 -13.22 -8.30 -9.11
N LEU A 98 -14.03 -7.27 -9.32
CA LEU A 98 -14.79 -6.57 -8.29
C LEU A 98 -16.27 -6.92 -8.45
N SER A 99 -16.84 -7.59 -7.45
CA SER A 99 -18.27 -7.94 -7.40
C SER A 99 -19.01 -6.91 -6.55
N PHE A 100 -20.02 -6.28 -7.13
CA PHE A 100 -20.76 -5.19 -6.52
C PHE A 100 -22.11 -5.66 -6.00
N THR A 101 -22.48 -5.16 -4.83
CA THR A 101 -23.85 -5.28 -4.30
C THR A 101 -24.39 -3.90 -3.98
N ARG A 102 -25.72 -3.77 -3.85
CA ARG A 102 -26.37 -2.54 -3.44
C ARG A 102 -27.59 -2.79 -2.56
N ASN A 103 -27.90 -1.81 -1.74
CA ASN A 103 -29.18 -1.67 -1.08
C ASN A 103 -29.81 -0.31 -1.46
N ALA A 104 -30.85 0.11 -0.73
CA ALA A 104 -31.55 1.36 -1.02
C ALA A 104 -30.69 2.62 -0.85
N THR A 105 -29.61 2.57 -0.06
CA THR A 105 -28.82 3.76 0.32
C THR A 105 -27.38 3.70 -0.16
N ARG A 106 -26.79 2.51 -0.32
CA ARG A 106 -25.37 2.31 -0.64
C ARG A 106 -25.13 1.21 -1.65
N TYR A 107 -23.99 1.30 -2.34
CA TYR A 107 -23.36 0.17 -3.01
C TYR A 107 -22.00 -0.12 -2.41
N SER A 108 -21.53 -1.36 -2.54
CA SER A 108 -20.21 -1.78 -2.10
C SER A 108 -19.59 -2.81 -3.04
N VAL A 109 -18.27 -2.91 -3.02
CA VAL A 109 -17.55 -4.06 -3.57
C VAL A 109 -17.59 -5.15 -2.50
N GLN A 110 -18.59 -6.04 -2.60
CA GLN A 110 -18.81 -7.10 -1.61
C GLN A 110 -17.65 -8.10 -1.58
N MET A 111 -17.17 -8.48 -2.77
CA MET A 111 -16.14 -9.49 -2.91
C MET A 111 -15.18 -9.10 -4.04
N MET A 112 -13.89 -9.20 -3.74
CA MET A 112 -12.83 -9.06 -4.72
C MET A 112 -12.22 -10.42 -4.97
N HIS A 113 -12.06 -10.80 -6.24
CA HIS A 113 -11.34 -12.01 -6.63
C HIS A 113 -10.09 -11.64 -7.41
N PHE A 114 -8.99 -12.29 -7.09
CA PHE A 114 -7.79 -12.23 -7.91
C PHE A 114 -7.44 -13.63 -8.40
N VAL A 115 -7.44 -13.79 -9.72
CA VAL A 115 -7.00 -15.00 -10.41
C VAL A 115 -5.64 -14.71 -11.00
N TYR A 116 -4.64 -15.54 -10.68
CA TYR A 116 -3.30 -15.42 -11.26
C TYR A 116 -2.81 -16.75 -11.81
N ASN A 117 -2.19 -16.67 -12.98
CA ASN A 117 -1.68 -17.81 -13.71
C ASN A 117 -0.16 -17.93 -13.51
N LEU A 118 0.28 -18.96 -12.78
CA LEU A 118 1.70 -19.21 -12.54
C LEU A 118 2.49 -19.55 -13.82
N SER A 119 1.79 -19.86 -14.93
CA SER A 119 2.43 -19.99 -16.25
C SER A 119 2.82 -18.65 -16.89
N ASP A 120 2.37 -17.53 -16.35
CA ASP A 120 2.74 -16.20 -16.85
C ASP A 120 4.16 -15.83 -16.40
N THR A 121 5.14 -16.17 -17.23
CA THR A 121 6.56 -15.95 -16.92
C THR A 121 6.95 -14.47 -16.84
N GLN A 122 6.09 -13.53 -17.24
CA GLN A 122 6.36 -12.10 -17.03
C GLN A 122 6.28 -11.74 -15.55
N PHE A 123 5.28 -12.26 -14.84
CA PHE A 123 5.09 -12.00 -13.41
C PHE A 123 5.64 -13.12 -12.52
N PHE A 124 5.59 -14.38 -12.98
CA PHE A 124 5.98 -15.57 -12.20
C PHE A 124 7.12 -16.36 -12.88
N PRO A 125 8.31 -15.77 -13.05
CA PRO A 125 9.42 -16.47 -13.68
C PRO A 125 9.88 -17.66 -12.83
N ASN A 126 10.08 -18.81 -13.48
CA ASN A 126 10.54 -20.06 -12.86
C ASN A 126 9.59 -20.64 -11.79
N ALA A 127 8.29 -20.33 -11.87
CA ALA A 127 7.29 -20.99 -11.04
C ALA A 127 7.40 -22.53 -11.15
N SER A 128 7.28 -23.21 -10.02
CA SER A 128 7.40 -24.67 -9.92
C SER A 128 6.20 -25.39 -10.54
N SER A 129 5.01 -24.77 -10.52
CA SER A 129 3.79 -25.23 -11.15
C SER A 129 3.27 -24.24 -12.19
N LYS A 130 2.29 -24.70 -12.97
CA LYS A 130 1.60 -23.93 -14.03
C LYS A 130 0.15 -23.64 -13.66
N ASP A 131 -0.17 -23.76 -12.37
CA ASP A 131 -1.54 -23.68 -11.89
C ASP A 131 -2.10 -22.27 -12.01
N VAL A 132 -3.41 -22.21 -12.16
CA VAL A 132 -4.19 -20.99 -11.97
C VAL A 132 -4.66 -20.97 -10.53
N LYS A 133 -4.29 -19.93 -9.79
CA LYS A 133 -4.69 -19.71 -8.40
C LYS A 133 -5.79 -18.67 -8.35
N THR A 134 -6.78 -18.88 -7.48
CA THR A 134 -7.85 -17.91 -7.22
C THR A 134 -7.86 -17.61 -5.74
N VAL A 135 -7.76 -16.32 -5.41
CA VAL A 135 -7.93 -15.82 -4.04
C VAL A 135 -9.09 -14.85 -3.99
N THR A 136 -9.75 -14.77 -2.84
CA THR A 136 -10.91 -13.90 -2.63
C THR A 136 -10.83 -13.21 -1.29
N SER A 137 -11.36 -11.99 -1.20
CA SER A 137 -11.50 -11.25 0.05
C SER A 137 -12.69 -10.29 -0.04
N ALA A 138 -13.31 -10.02 1.11
CA ALA A 138 -14.26 -8.92 1.22
C ALA A 138 -13.51 -7.58 1.23
N THR A 139 -14.21 -6.48 0.93
CA THR A 139 -13.61 -5.15 0.92
C THR A 139 -14.42 -4.17 1.77
N ASP A 140 -13.78 -3.08 2.18
CA ASP A 140 -14.40 -1.93 2.84
C ASP A 140 -14.82 -0.83 1.84
N ILE A 141 -14.66 -1.07 0.54
CA ILE A 141 -14.98 -0.11 -0.52
C ILE A 141 -16.50 -0.01 -0.65
N MET A 142 -17.05 1.11 -0.22
CA MET A 142 -18.48 1.42 -0.30
C MET A 142 -18.73 2.91 -0.51
N ALA A 143 -19.86 3.23 -1.14
CA ALA A 143 -20.32 4.60 -1.29
C ALA A 143 -21.84 4.68 -1.31
N ASP A 144 -22.37 5.89 -1.07
CA ASP A 144 -23.80 6.13 -1.19
C ASP A 144 -24.23 6.03 -2.67
N ILE A 145 -25.48 5.60 -2.90
CA ILE A 145 -26.05 5.55 -4.25
C ILE A 145 -25.98 6.93 -4.90
N ASN A 146 -25.67 6.97 -6.20
CA ASN A 146 -25.45 8.19 -7.00
C ASN A 146 -24.19 9.00 -6.68
N LYS A 147 -23.33 8.54 -5.76
CA LYS A 147 -22.00 9.12 -5.52
C LYS A 147 -20.92 8.19 -6.05
N LYS A 148 -19.72 8.75 -6.26
CA LYS A 148 -18.51 7.99 -6.56
C LYS A 148 -17.76 7.75 -5.25
N TYR A 149 -17.21 6.56 -5.07
CA TYR A 149 -16.19 6.33 -4.07
C TYR A 149 -14.89 7.01 -4.52
N ARG A 150 -14.21 7.74 -3.63
CA ARG A 150 -12.89 8.31 -3.86
C ARG A 150 -11.95 7.96 -2.70
N CYS A 151 -10.78 7.43 -3.02
CA CYS A 151 -9.71 7.18 -2.06
C CYS A 151 -8.36 7.47 -2.70
N VAL A 152 -7.75 8.60 -2.35
CA VAL A 152 -6.41 9.00 -2.83
C VAL A 152 -5.34 8.18 -2.12
N SER A 153 -5.52 7.96 -0.82
CA SER A 153 -4.62 7.19 0.03
C SER A 153 -4.55 5.71 -0.38
N SER A 154 -3.44 5.09 -0.01
CA SER A 154 -3.23 3.65 -0.23
C SER A 154 -4.23 2.82 0.58
N ASN A 155 -4.96 1.91 -0.08
CA ASN A 155 -5.83 0.92 0.55
C ASN A 155 -5.30 -0.49 0.26
N GLN A 156 -5.02 -1.27 1.31
CA GLN A 156 -4.49 -2.62 1.19
C GLN A 156 -5.56 -3.65 1.52
N ILE A 157 -5.82 -4.55 0.58
CA ILE A 157 -6.76 -5.66 0.73
C ILE A 157 -5.95 -6.96 0.79
N HIS A 158 -6.02 -7.65 1.92
CA HIS A 158 -5.32 -8.90 2.14
C HIS A 158 -6.19 -10.11 1.73
N MET A 159 -5.61 -11.02 0.94
CA MET A 159 -6.27 -12.14 0.28
C MET A 159 -5.46 -13.44 0.48
N ASN A 160 -5.35 -13.91 1.72
CA ASN A 160 -4.55 -15.06 2.15
C ASN A 160 -3.07 -14.99 1.74
N SER A 161 -2.73 -15.38 0.51
CA SER A 161 -1.35 -15.41 -0.03
C SER A 161 -1.01 -14.22 -0.94
N VAL A 162 -1.95 -13.28 -1.09
CA VAL A 162 -1.79 -12.08 -1.91
C VAL A 162 -2.21 -10.86 -1.11
N THR A 163 -1.49 -9.75 -1.25
CA THR A 163 -1.95 -8.42 -0.86
C THR A 163 -2.12 -7.58 -2.12
N VAL A 164 -3.29 -6.95 -2.28
CA VAL A 164 -3.57 -6.00 -3.36
C VAL A 164 -3.64 -4.60 -2.76
N THR A 165 -2.86 -3.68 -3.31
CA THR A 165 -2.76 -2.29 -2.85
C THR A 165 -3.35 -1.37 -3.89
N PHE A 166 -4.49 -0.75 -3.60
CA PHE A 166 -5.10 0.27 -4.42
C PHE A 166 -4.56 1.67 -4.08
N GLN A 167 -4.39 2.52 -5.09
CA GLN A 167 -4.01 3.94 -4.94
C GLN A 167 -4.80 4.80 -5.93
N ASP A 168 -5.11 6.05 -5.53
CA ASP A 168 -5.93 7.01 -6.28
C ASP A 168 -7.18 6.37 -6.93
N THR A 169 -7.95 5.70 -6.08
CA THR A 169 -9.13 4.94 -6.48
C THR A 169 -10.35 5.82 -6.60
N THR A 170 -10.99 5.76 -7.75
CA THR A 170 -12.31 6.33 -8.02
C THR A 170 -13.20 5.24 -8.59
N ILE A 171 -14.26 4.85 -7.88
CA ILE A 171 -15.16 3.78 -8.33
C ILE A 171 -16.60 4.24 -8.21
N GLN A 172 -17.37 4.00 -9.27
CA GLN A 172 -18.81 4.15 -9.24
C GLN A 172 -19.48 2.95 -9.89
N ALA A 173 -20.53 2.45 -9.25
CA ALA A 173 -21.40 1.42 -9.79
C ALA A 173 -22.83 1.95 -9.87
N TYR A 174 -23.65 1.29 -10.69
CA TYR A 174 -25.05 1.63 -10.95
C TYR A 174 -25.23 3.06 -11.49
N LEU A 175 -24.32 3.50 -12.37
CA LEU A 175 -24.40 4.82 -12.99
C LEU A 175 -25.68 4.95 -13.84
N SER A 176 -26.28 6.13 -13.78
CA SER A 176 -27.38 6.55 -14.65
C SER A 176 -26.92 7.50 -15.76
N ASN A 177 -25.79 8.18 -15.55
CA ASN A 177 -25.16 9.09 -16.50
C ASN A 177 -23.77 8.52 -16.81
N ASN A 178 -23.37 8.49 -18.09
CA ASN A 178 -22.12 7.88 -18.59
C ASN A 178 -20.81 8.53 -18.11
N THR A 179 -20.82 9.15 -16.93
CA THR A 179 -19.74 9.92 -16.31
C THR A 179 -19.80 9.75 -14.80
N PHE A 180 -18.66 9.81 -14.13
CA PHE A 180 -18.62 9.88 -12.67
C PHE A 180 -19.49 11.01 -12.10
N SER A 181 -20.11 10.77 -10.95
CA SER A 181 -20.86 11.77 -10.21
C SER A 181 -19.97 12.93 -9.77
N LYS A 182 -20.60 14.09 -9.59
CA LYS A 182 -19.94 15.27 -9.02
C LYS A 182 -19.70 15.10 -7.52
N GLU A 183 -20.66 14.50 -6.83
CA GLU A 183 -20.58 14.16 -5.41
C GLU A 183 -19.75 12.90 -5.18
N GLU A 184 -19.10 12.81 -4.02
CA GLU A 184 -18.23 11.69 -3.66
C GLU A 184 -18.46 11.22 -2.21
N THR A 185 -18.23 9.93 -1.99
CA THR A 185 -18.00 9.33 -0.69
C THR A 185 -16.50 9.09 -0.57
N ARG A 186 -15.85 9.69 0.43
CA ARG A 186 -14.41 9.51 0.66
C ARG A 186 -14.15 8.30 1.54
N CYS A 187 -13.01 7.65 1.31
CA CYS A 187 -12.52 6.62 2.23
C CYS A 187 -12.05 7.26 3.54
N ALA A 188 -12.09 6.49 4.63
CA ALA A 188 -11.63 6.94 5.94
C ALA A 188 -10.14 7.31 5.94
N GLN A 189 -9.33 6.65 5.09
CA GLN A 189 -7.91 6.93 4.95
C GLN A 189 -7.63 8.37 4.48
N ASP A 190 -8.51 8.96 3.68
CA ASP A 190 -8.35 10.34 3.19
C ASP A 190 -8.79 11.40 4.20
N GLU A 191 -9.54 11.03 5.24
CA GLU A 191 -10.03 11.99 6.25
C GLU A 191 -8.94 12.45 7.22
N HIS A 192 -7.73 11.88 7.15
CA HIS A 192 -6.56 12.35 7.88
C HIS A 192 -5.72 13.34 7.05
N SER A 193 -6.24 14.57 6.91
CA SER A 193 -5.42 15.75 6.66
C SER A 193 -5.65 16.74 7.81
N PRO A 194 -4.61 17.19 8.54
CA PRO A 194 -4.80 18.05 9.70
C PRO A 194 -5.31 19.41 9.23
N THR A 195 -6.60 19.64 9.38
CA THR A 195 -7.12 21.00 9.37
C THR A 195 -6.76 21.59 10.73
N VAL A 196 -5.67 22.37 10.77
CA VAL A 196 -5.28 23.17 11.93
C VAL A 196 -6.45 24.12 12.23
N PRO A 197 -7.13 24.01 13.38
CA PRO A 197 -8.19 24.95 13.73
C PRO A 197 -7.58 26.34 14.00
N PRO A 198 -8.26 27.44 13.63
CA PRO A 198 -7.79 28.79 13.90
C PRO A 198 -7.72 29.02 15.42
N THR A 199 -6.55 29.44 15.88
CA THR A 199 -6.21 29.74 17.27
C THR A 199 -7.12 30.82 17.88
N PRO A 200 -7.85 30.54 18.97
CA PRO A 200 -8.36 31.57 19.88
C PRO A 200 -7.29 31.94 20.93
N PRO A 201 -7.31 33.18 21.46
CA PRO A 201 -6.30 33.65 22.41
C PRO A 201 -6.39 32.91 23.75
N HIS A 202 -5.22 32.51 24.22
CA HIS A 202 -4.95 31.76 25.44
C HIS A 202 -5.41 32.48 26.72
N PRO A 203 -5.96 31.73 27.68
CA PRO A 203 -5.42 31.74 29.05
C PRO A 203 -5.05 30.34 29.56
N SER A 204 -4.16 30.36 30.56
CA SER A 204 -3.29 29.32 31.14
C SER A 204 -3.98 28.13 31.86
N PRO A 205 -3.22 27.19 32.45
CA PRO A 205 -2.78 25.94 31.87
C PRO A 205 -3.61 24.78 32.44
N THR A 206 -4.31 24.04 31.59
CA THR A 206 -4.86 22.72 31.95
C THR A 206 -3.96 21.67 31.31
N LEU A 207 -3.49 20.74 32.14
CA LEU A 207 -2.51 19.69 31.85
C LEU A 207 -2.64 19.17 30.41
N ALA A 208 -1.61 19.43 29.62
CA ALA A 208 -1.48 18.90 28.27
C ALA A 208 -1.59 17.37 28.29
N PRO A 209 -2.07 16.73 27.20
CA PRO A 209 -1.98 15.29 27.03
C PRO A 209 -0.56 14.85 27.33
N GLU A 210 -0.41 13.93 28.28
CA GLU A 210 0.88 13.48 28.78
C GLU A 210 1.72 12.98 27.61
N SER A 211 2.77 13.73 27.24
CA SER A 211 3.72 13.34 26.21
C SER A 211 4.29 11.98 26.57
N PRO A 212 4.38 11.02 25.64
CA PRO A 212 4.86 9.68 25.95
C PRO A 212 6.27 9.75 26.55
N SER A 213 6.52 8.98 27.60
CA SER A 213 7.83 8.93 28.24
C SER A 213 8.87 8.43 27.24
N VAL A 214 9.91 9.24 27.04
CA VAL A 214 11.01 8.91 26.13
C VAL A 214 11.89 7.84 26.77
N TYR A 215 12.17 6.78 26.03
CA TYR A 215 13.02 5.67 26.49
C TYR A 215 14.11 5.33 25.49
N LYS A 216 15.23 4.80 26.01
CA LYS A 216 16.37 4.34 25.23
C LYS A 216 16.25 2.84 24.97
N TYR A 217 15.80 2.49 23.78
CA TYR A 217 15.75 1.11 23.30
C TYR A 217 17.10 0.69 22.72
N ASN A 218 17.56 -0.50 23.10
CA ASN A 218 18.81 -1.09 22.64
C ASN A 218 18.54 -2.50 22.10
N VAL A 219 18.95 -2.76 20.85
CA VAL A 219 18.95 -4.10 20.26
C VAL A 219 20.39 -4.45 19.91
N SER A 220 20.82 -5.60 20.41
CA SER A 220 22.16 -6.15 20.18
C SER A 220 22.08 -7.43 19.35
N GLY A 221 22.88 -7.50 18.30
CA GLY A 221 23.08 -8.70 17.50
C GLY A 221 24.43 -9.37 17.79
N ALA A 222 24.80 -10.34 16.96
CA ALA A 222 26.06 -11.07 17.09
C ALA A 222 27.31 -10.18 16.98
N ASN A 223 27.21 -9.03 16.29
CA ASN A 223 28.31 -8.09 16.05
C ASN A 223 28.20 -6.81 16.89
N GLY A 224 27.48 -6.84 18.02
CA GLY A 224 27.27 -5.69 18.90
C GLY A 224 25.92 -5.00 18.72
N THR A 225 25.77 -3.82 19.31
CA THR A 225 24.54 -3.02 19.24
C THR A 225 24.31 -2.53 17.81
N CYS A 226 23.10 -2.78 17.31
CA CYS A 226 22.68 -2.50 15.93
C CYS A 226 21.45 -1.58 15.87
N LEU A 227 20.78 -1.39 17.00
CA LEU A 227 19.80 -0.32 17.18
C LEU A 227 20.02 0.36 18.52
N LEU A 228 20.16 1.69 18.47
CA LEU A 228 20.02 2.54 19.65
C LEU A 228 19.01 3.62 19.31
N ALA A 229 17.80 3.52 19.87
CA ALA A 229 16.70 4.43 19.58
C ALA A 229 16.26 5.13 20.86
N ASN A 230 16.19 6.46 20.84
CA ASN A 230 15.69 7.27 21.95
C ASN A 230 14.35 7.88 21.53
N MET A 231 13.23 7.27 21.92
CA MET A 231 11.90 7.65 21.45
C MET A 231 10.82 7.46 22.53
N GLY A 232 9.81 8.32 22.49
CA GLY A 232 8.55 8.14 23.24
C GLY A 232 7.50 7.60 22.28
N LEU A 233 6.79 6.54 22.69
CA LEU A 233 5.83 5.85 21.84
C LEU A 233 4.40 6.07 22.34
N GLN A 234 3.56 6.56 21.44
CA GLN A 234 2.14 6.76 21.66
C GLN A 234 1.38 6.16 20.48
N LEU A 235 0.37 5.36 20.79
CA LEU A 235 -0.50 4.75 19.80
C LEU A 235 -1.82 5.47 19.78
N ASN A 236 -2.34 5.74 18.59
CA ASN A 236 -3.68 6.27 18.42
C ASN A 236 -4.52 5.20 17.73
N ILE A 237 -5.31 4.45 18.51
CA ILE A 237 -6.05 3.30 18.03
C ILE A 237 -7.53 3.65 18.06
N THR A 238 -8.19 3.57 16.91
CA THR A 238 -9.65 3.67 16.82
C THR A 238 -10.23 2.28 16.72
N TYR A 239 -11.16 1.95 17.60
CA TYR A 239 -11.84 0.66 17.62
C TYR A 239 -13.35 0.85 17.76
N GLU A 240 -14.11 -0.04 17.15
CA GLU A 240 -15.56 -0.08 17.28
C GLU A 240 -15.95 -0.80 18.58
N LYS A 241 -16.77 -0.15 19.40
CA LYS A 241 -17.37 -0.75 20.58
C LYS A 241 -18.53 -1.65 20.18
N LYS A 242 -18.95 -2.53 21.10
CA LYS A 242 -20.08 -3.46 20.89
C LYS A 242 -21.43 -2.78 20.59
N ASP A 243 -21.55 -1.48 20.85
CA ASP A 243 -22.70 -0.65 20.51
C ASP A 243 -22.56 0.05 19.15
N SER A 244 -21.59 -0.36 18.33
CA SER A 244 -21.24 0.20 17.02
C SER A 244 -20.80 1.66 17.03
N THR A 245 -20.37 2.17 18.18
CA THR A 245 -19.70 3.46 18.27
C THR A 245 -18.19 3.30 18.11
N THR A 246 -17.58 4.10 17.25
CA THR A 246 -16.11 4.15 17.12
C THR A 246 -15.53 5.03 18.21
N VAL A 247 -14.59 4.49 18.98
CA VAL A 247 -13.87 5.25 19.99
C VAL A 247 -12.39 5.20 19.69
N THR A 248 -11.79 6.39 19.70
CA THR A 248 -10.36 6.59 19.55
C THR A 248 -9.71 6.62 20.94
N GLY A 249 -8.85 5.64 21.20
CA GLY A 249 -8.03 5.57 22.40
C GLY A 249 -6.59 5.96 22.09
N VAL A 250 -6.05 6.88 22.87
CA VAL A 250 -4.62 7.19 22.86
C VAL A 250 -3.93 6.35 23.94
N PHE A 251 -2.98 5.52 23.53
CA PHE A 251 -2.25 4.60 24.40
C PHE A 251 -0.77 4.98 24.43
N ASN A 252 -0.32 5.57 25.53
CA ASN A 252 1.11 5.77 25.78
C ASN A 252 1.76 4.44 26.16
N ILE A 253 2.82 4.07 25.46
CA ILE A 253 3.59 2.87 25.81
C ILE A 253 4.48 3.21 27.00
N ASN A 254 4.28 2.49 28.10
CA ASN A 254 5.12 2.64 29.29
C ASN A 254 6.29 1.66 29.23
N PRO A 255 7.55 2.14 29.05
CA PRO A 255 8.71 1.27 28.92
C PRO A 255 8.98 0.41 30.16
N ASN A 256 8.55 0.85 31.35
CA ASN A 256 8.71 0.07 32.59
C ASN A 256 7.77 -1.14 32.66
N LYS A 257 6.76 -1.18 31.80
CA LYS A 257 5.76 -2.26 31.74
C LYS A 257 5.83 -3.07 30.44
N THR A 258 6.83 -2.79 29.60
CA THR A 258 7.03 -3.49 28.33
C THR A 258 8.44 -4.03 28.26
N LEU A 259 8.60 -5.28 27.83
CA LEU A 259 9.91 -5.86 27.56
C LEU A 259 10.31 -5.57 26.12
N ALA A 260 11.47 -4.93 25.92
CA ALA A 260 12.02 -4.72 24.60
C ALA A 260 12.90 -5.90 24.18
N SER A 261 12.72 -6.38 22.95
CA SER A 261 13.52 -7.39 22.28
C SER A 261 13.75 -6.96 20.82
N GLY A 262 14.55 -7.72 20.08
CA GLY A 262 14.77 -7.43 18.68
C GLY A 262 15.79 -8.34 18.03
N SER A 263 15.94 -8.18 16.72
CA SER A 263 16.94 -8.90 15.95
C SER A 263 17.57 -7.98 14.91
N CYS A 264 18.80 -8.30 14.53
CA CYS A 264 19.53 -7.55 13.53
C CYS A 264 20.07 -8.49 12.47
N THR A 265 19.80 -8.13 11.23
CA THR A 265 20.34 -8.76 10.03
C THR A 265 21.06 -7.70 9.21
N ALA A 266 21.81 -8.11 8.19
CA ALA A 266 22.58 -7.19 7.35
C ALA A 266 21.76 -6.13 6.61
N GLN A 267 20.43 -6.28 6.54
CA GLN A 267 19.53 -5.43 5.75
C GLN A 267 18.33 -4.92 6.56
N LYS A 268 18.08 -5.51 7.74
CA LYS A 268 16.87 -5.24 8.52
C LYS A 268 17.16 -5.36 10.00
N VAL A 269 16.61 -4.42 10.76
CA VAL A 269 16.63 -4.38 12.21
C VAL A 269 15.19 -4.43 12.70
N THR A 270 14.90 -5.26 13.69
CA THR A 270 13.58 -5.34 14.32
C THR A 270 13.68 -4.90 15.78
N LEU A 271 12.71 -4.09 16.23
CA LEU A 271 12.46 -3.80 17.63
C LEU A 271 11.05 -4.29 17.97
N GLU A 272 10.97 -5.21 18.92
CA GLU A 272 9.74 -5.83 19.37
C GLU A 272 9.47 -5.44 20.82
N LEU A 273 8.28 -4.94 21.08
CA LEU A 273 7.83 -4.59 22.42
C LEU A 273 6.78 -5.61 22.87
N TRP A 274 7.06 -6.24 24.00
CA TRP A 274 6.27 -7.33 24.55
C TRP A 274 5.50 -6.85 25.78
N SER A 275 4.23 -7.26 25.86
CA SER A 275 3.37 -7.09 27.02
C SER A 275 3.00 -8.47 27.57
N GLU A 276 3.25 -8.72 28.86
CA GLU A 276 2.87 -9.95 29.59
C GLU A 276 2.98 -11.26 28.77
N ASN A 277 4.11 -11.45 28.07
CA ASN A 277 4.48 -12.62 27.23
C ASN A 277 3.90 -12.69 25.80
N SER A 278 3.29 -11.62 25.27
CA SER A 278 2.88 -11.52 23.86
C SER A 278 3.47 -10.29 23.17
N THR A 279 3.79 -10.39 21.86
CA THR A 279 4.29 -9.25 21.10
C THR A 279 3.15 -8.25 20.92
N PHE A 280 3.33 -7.05 21.46
CA PHE A 280 2.35 -5.97 21.37
C PHE A 280 2.63 -5.05 20.17
N LEU A 281 3.90 -4.80 19.85
CA LEU A 281 4.29 -3.93 18.75
C LEU A 281 5.62 -4.36 18.14
N ALA A 282 5.71 -4.37 16.81
CA ALA A 282 6.94 -4.67 16.09
C ALA A 282 7.29 -3.55 15.10
N PHE A 283 8.47 -2.96 15.29
CA PHE A 283 9.07 -1.98 14.38
C PHE A 283 10.12 -2.65 13.51
N GLN A 284 10.11 -2.31 12.23
CA GLN A 284 11.09 -2.83 11.27
C GLN A 284 11.80 -1.69 10.57
N PHE A 285 13.12 -1.68 10.65
CA PHE A 285 13.97 -0.67 10.05
C PHE A 285 14.80 -1.32 8.94
N GLY A 286 14.75 -0.76 7.73
CA GLY A 286 15.62 -1.16 6.63
C GLY A 286 16.99 -0.49 6.75
N MET A 287 18.08 -1.26 6.62
CA MET A 287 19.44 -0.72 6.58
C MET A 287 19.83 -0.41 5.14
N VAL A 288 20.07 0.87 4.84
CA VAL A 288 20.63 1.31 3.55
C VAL A 288 22.14 1.53 3.71
N ARG A 289 22.97 0.86 2.91
CA ARG A 289 24.41 1.16 2.85
C ARG A 289 24.60 2.46 2.07
N VAL A 290 24.90 3.55 2.76
CA VAL A 290 25.30 4.81 2.12
C VAL A 290 26.81 4.73 1.85
N HIS A 291 27.21 4.95 0.60
CA HIS A 291 28.61 4.96 0.16
C HIS A 291 29.08 6.41 -0.10
N ALA A 292 29.15 7.25 0.95
CA ALA A 292 29.86 8.54 0.98
C ALA A 292 29.71 9.23 2.36
N PRO A 293 30.68 10.05 2.79
CA PRO A 293 30.77 10.58 4.16
C PRO A 293 29.77 11.71 4.41
N CYS A 294 29.12 11.67 5.57
CA CYS A 294 28.42 12.84 6.11
C CYS A 294 29.47 13.91 6.45
N ASP A 295 29.47 15.01 5.71
CA ASP A 295 30.30 16.18 6.00
C ASP A 295 29.82 16.85 7.31
N SER A 296 30.79 17.17 8.14
CA SER A 296 30.66 17.59 9.53
C SER A 296 31.02 19.07 9.69
N ARG A 297 30.04 19.89 10.10
CA ARG A 297 30.25 21.08 10.94
C ARG A 297 29.12 21.08 11.98
N ALA A 298 29.33 21.04 13.29
CA ALA A 298 30.54 21.14 14.10
C ALA A 298 30.27 20.48 15.47
N SER A 299 31.36 20.07 16.13
CA SER A 299 31.58 19.82 17.58
C SER A 299 32.16 18.43 17.82
N VAL A 300 33.45 18.42 18.13
CA VAL A 300 34.23 17.26 18.53
C VAL A 300 33.62 16.61 19.78
N SER A 301 33.30 15.32 19.70
CA SER A 301 33.54 14.37 20.78
C SER A 301 33.64 12.96 20.20
N ASP A 302 34.62 12.22 20.71
CA ASP A 302 35.27 11.04 20.17
C ASP A 302 34.47 9.75 20.45
N GLU A 303 33.98 9.05 19.42
CA GLU A 303 33.66 7.58 19.38
C GLU A 303 32.91 7.21 18.06
N PRO A 304 33.11 6.00 17.48
CA PRO A 304 32.58 5.66 16.15
C PRO A 304 31.12 5.19 16.24
N GLY A 305 30.16 6.11 16.11
CA GLY A 305 28.73 5.80 16.02
C GLY A 305 28.22 5.78 14.57
N ILE A 306 27.70 4.64 14.12
CA ILE A 306 26.94 4.53 12.85
C ILE A 306 25.60 5.27 13.03
N LEU A 307 25.40 6.36 12.29
CA LEU A 307 24.15 7.11 12.27
C LEU A 307 23.20 6.50 11.21
N ALA A 308 22.17 5.78 11.65
CA ALA A 308 21.12 5.27 10.76
C ALA A 308 20.06 6.36 10.54
N CYS A 309 19.73 6.67 9.28
CA CYS A 309 18.52 7.42 8.94
C CYS A 309 17.30 6.52 9.22
N ILE A 310 16.51 6.87 10.22
CA ILE A 310 15.37 6.09 10.67
C ILE A 310 14.14 6.47 9.82
N SER A 311 13.71 5.57 8.95
CA SER A 311 12.33 5.56 8.43
C SER A 311 11.50 4.63 9.32
N LEU A 312 10.55 5.17 10.07
CA LEU A 312 9.68 4.42 10.98
C LEU A 312 8.54 3.77 10.17
N PHE A 313 8.58 2.46 10.01
CA PHE A 313 7.42 1.66 9.60
C PHE A 313 6.75 1.07 10.84
N PHE A 314 5.50 1.44 11.09
CA PHE A 314 4.68 0.86 12.14
C PHE A 314 3.87 -0.31 11.56
N SER A 315 4.00 -1.50 12.14
CA SER A 315 3.10 -2.63 11.89
C SER A 315 2.32 -2.93 13.17
N PHE A 316 1.00 -2.79 13.13
CA PHE A 316 0.09 -3.37 14.13
C PHE A 316 -0.48 -4.65 13.52
N TYR A 317 -0.34 -5.76 14.25
CA TYR A 317 -0.95 -7.06 13.93
C TYR A 317 -2.37 -7.13 14.48
#